data_AF-A0A1S1LKM8-F1
#
_entry.id   AF-A0A1S1LKM8-F1
#
_cell.length_a   1.000
_cell.length_b   1.000
_cell.length_c   1.000
_cell.angle_alpha   90.00
_cell.angle_beta   90.00
_cell.angle_gamma   90.00
#
_symmetry.space_group_name_H-M   'P 1'
#
loop_
_entity.id
_entity.type
_entity.pdbx_description
1 polymer ?
#
loop_
_entity_poly.entity_id
_entity_poly.type
_entity_poly.pdbx_seq_one_letter_code
_entity_poly.pdbx_strand_id
1 'polypeptide(L)'
;MADSKNIDSILESLTALQLSIVEQNARLDRIGAFMDDPVNPTIIVRVQHGKILDIAASDAITSMAAHDLQNLVNAVIFGAFVDWFENVKPPAAA
;
A
#
# COMPACT_ATOMS: atom_id res chain seq x y z
N MET A 1 -44.45 -14.37 12.20
CA MET A 1 -43.32 -13.95 13.08
C MET A 1 -42.00 -14.66 12.76
N ALA A 2 -41.95 -15.71 11.92
CA ALA A 2 -40.69 -16.32 11.48
C ALA A 2 -40.03 -15.58 10.30
N ASP A 3 -40.82 -15.03 9.37
CA ASP A 3 -40.30 -14.30 8.20
C ASP A 3 -39.53 -13.02 8.54
N SER A 4 -39.94 -12.28 9.58
CA SER A 4 -39.22 -11.07 9.98
C SER A 4 -37.82 -11.38 10.50
N LYS A 5 -37.66 -12.47 11.27
CA LYS A 5 -36.33 -12.90 11.78
C LYS A 5 -35.36 -13.29 10.67
N ASN A 6 -35.88 -13.87 9.59
CA ASN A 6 -35.06 -14.21 8.42
C ASN A 6 -34.62 -12.95 7.68
N ILE A 7 -35.53 -11.97 7.53
CA ILE A 7 -35.20 -10.67 6.92
C ILE A 7 -34.19 -9.91 7.78
N ASP A 8 -34.38 -9.88 9.09
CA ASP A 8 -33.46 -9.20 10.02
C ASP A 8 -32.05 -9.82 9.96
N SER A 9 -31.95 -11.15 9.95
CA SER A 9 -30.66 -11.86 9.83
C SER A 9 -29.95 -11.61 8.48
N ILE A 10 -30.72 -11.51 7.39
CA ILE A 10 -30.19 -11.14 6.08
C ILE A 10 -29.65 -9.71 6.10
N LEU A 11 -30.39 -8.76 6.70
CA LEU A 11 -29.97 -7.37 6.81
C LEU A 11 -28.70 -7.23 7.66
N GLU A 12 -28.59 -7.98 8.76
CA GLU A 12 -27.37 -8.03 9.58
C GLU A 12 -26.19 -8.57 8.77
N SER A 13 -26.38 -9.66 8.02
CA SER A 13 -25.34 -10.26 7.19
C SER A 13 -24.87 -9.33 6.07
N LEU A 14 -25.81 -8.63 5.41
CA LEU A 14 -25.49 -7.63 4.38
C LEU A 14 -24.74 -6.44 4.97
N THR A 15 -25.11 -5.98 6.16
CA THR A 15 -24.42 -4.89 6.86
C THR A 15 -22.99 -5.27 7.21
N ALA A 16 -22.78 -6.49 7.72
CA ALA A 16 -21.45 -7.02 8.02
C ALA A 16 -20.58 -7.16 6.77
N LEU A 17 -21.16 -7.65 5.65
CA LEU A 17 -20.47 -7.72 4.36
C LEU A 17 -20.09 -6.34 3.84
N GLN A 18 -20.99 -5.36 3.92
CA GLN A 18 -20.73 -4.00 3.48
C GLN A 18 -19.60 -3.37 4.29
N LEU A 19 -19.60 -3.54 5.62
CA LEU A 19 -18.53 -3.07 6.48
C LEU A 19 -17.19 -3.72 6.11
N SER A 20 -17.17 -5.04 5.93
CA SER A 20 -15.96 -5.77 5.53
C SER A 20 -15.41 -5.29 4.19
N ILE A 21 -16.27 -5.03 3.20
CA ILE A 21 -15.86 -4.50 1.89
C ILE A 21 -15.26 -3.09 2.04
N VAL A 22 -15.89 -2.22 2.83
CA VAL A 22 -15.37 -0.86 3.09
C VAL A 22 -13.98 -0.92 3.74
N GLU A 23 -13.80 -1.77 4.74
CA GLU A 23 -12.51 -1.96 5.41
C GLU A 23 -11.45 -2.53 4.47
N GLN A 24 -11.80 -3.51 3.64
CA GLN A 24 -10.89 -4.08 2.64
C GLN A 24 -10.48 -3.05 1.59
N ASN A 25 -11.42 -2.26 1.08
CA ASN A 25 -11.12 -1.21 0.11
C ASN A 25 -10.22 -0.13 0.71
N ALA A 26 -10.52 0.34 1.93
CA ALA A 26 -9.68 1.31 2.63
C ALA A 26 -8.26 0.76 2.89
N ARG A 27 -8.14 -0.54 3.17
CA ARG A 27 -6.82 -1.20 3.30
C ARG A 27 -6.08 -1.19 1.97
N LEU A 28 -6.72 -1.56 0.86
CA LEU A 28 -6.10 -1.65 -0.45
C LEU A 28 -5.68 -0.29 -1.03
N ASP A 29 -6.39 0.79 -0.65
CA ASP A 29 -6.13 2.16 -1.10
C ASP A 29 -4.91 2.82 -0.45
N ARG A 30 -4.26 2.14 0.51
CA ARG A 30 -3.05 2.64 1.17
C ARG A 30 -1.90 2.85 0.18
N ILE A 31 -1.13 3.88 0.44
CA ILE A 31 0.10 4.21 -0.28
C ILE A 31 1.28 3.66 0.54
N GLY A 32 2.12 2.85 -0.08
CA GLY A 32 3.44 2.54 0.46
C GLY A 32 4.47 3.53 -0.06
N ALA A 33 5.42 3.91 0.78
CA ALA A 33 6.45 4.87 0.43
C ALA A 33 7.79 4.45 1.01
N PHE A 34 8.85 4.64 0.22
CA PHE A 34 10.20 4.42 0.70
C PHE A 34 11.14 5.47 0.13
N MET A 35 12.12 5.84 0.95
CA MET A 35 13.15 6.81 0.62
C MET A 35 14.49 6.28 1.08
N ASP A 36 15.55 6.69 0.40
CA ASP A 36 16.92 6.26 0.68
C ASP A 36 17.46 6.81 2.01
N ASP A 37 17.18 8.09 2.30
CA ASP A 37 17.54 8.74 3.55
C ASP A 37 16.32 9.45 4.15
N PRO A 38 15.96 9.20 5.42
CA PRO A 38 14.77 9.76 6.05
C PRO A 38 14.88 11.25 6.40
N VAL A 39 16.09 11.82 6.37
CA VAL A 39 16.35 13.24 6.72
C VAL A 39 16.56 14.07 5.45
N ASN A 40 17.35 13.55 4.50
CA ASN A 40 17.67 14.22 3.24
C ASN A 40 17.52 13.25 2.05
N PRO A 41 16.28 12.89 1.68
CA PRO A 41 16.04 11.90 0.65
C PRO A 41 16.54 12.39 -0.70
N THR A 42 17.38 11.57 -1.35
CA THR A 42 17.78 11.83 -2.74
C THR A 42 16.79 11.25 -3.73
N ILE A 43 16.09 10.18 -3.34
CA ILE A 43 15.02 9.54 -4.13
C ILE A 43 13.93 9.00 -3.20
N ILE A 44 12.67 9.19 -3.63
CA ILE A 44 11.48 8.64 -2.97
C ILE A 44 10.65 7.93 -4.02
N VAL A 45 10.16 6.73 -3.71
CA VAL A 45 9.20 6.00 -4.54
C VAL A 45 7.92 5.81 -3.74
N ARG A 46 6.78 6.04 -4.41
CA ARG A 46 5.45 5.79 -3.86
C ARG A 46 4.72 4.74 -4.67
N VAL A 47 4.05 3.81 -3.99
CA VAL A 47 3.33 2.68 -4.58
C VAL A 47 1.90 2.67 -4.06
N GLN A 48 0.94 2.46 -4.97
CA GLN A 48 -0.47 2.28 -4.64
C GLN A 48 -1.06 1.22 -5.58
N HIS A 49 -1.93 0.36 -5.06
CA HIS A 49 -2.57 -0.71 -5.85
C HIS A 49 -1.58 -1.59 -6.64
N GLY A 50 -0.40 -1.86 -6.08
CA GLY A 50 0.64 -2.67 -6.73
C GLY A 50 1.30 -2.00 -7.93
N LYS A 51 1.18 -0.67 -8.06
CA LYS A 51 1.77 0.14 -9.12
C LYS A 51 2.54 1.30 -8.53
N ILE A 52 3.61 1.71 -9.20
CA ILE A 52 4.31 2.94 -8.87
C ILE A 52 3.37 4.10 -9.19
N LEU A 53 3.07 4.90 -8.16
CA LEU A 53 2.31 6.14 -8.30
C LEU A 53 3.20 7.23 -8.87
N ASP A 54 4.37 7.40 -8.27
CA ASP A 54 5.39 8.33 -8.71
C ASP A 54 6.78 8.01 -8.14
N ILE A 55 7.77 8.65 -8.74
CA ILE A 55 9.17 8.66 -8.31
C ILE A 55 9.61 10.12 -8.28
N ALA A 56 10.08 10.57 -7.12
CA ALA A 56 10.67 11.89 -6.95
C ALA A 56 12.17 11.73 -6.70
N ALA A 57 12.99 12.47 -7.42
CA ALA A 57 14.45 12.45 -7.26
C ALA A 57 14.99 13.88 -7.20
N SER A 58 16.01 14.07 -6.37
CA SER A 58 16.77 15.31 -6.28
C SER A 58 17.94 15.31 -7.27
N ASP A 59 18.48 16.48 -7.59
CA ASP A 59 19.64 16.59 -8.49
C ASP A 59 20.90 15.88 -7.97
N ALA A 60 20.96 15.52 -6.68
CA ALA A 60 22.08 14.78 -6.10
C ALA A 60 22.34 13.44 -6.81
N ILE A 61 21.30 12.80 -7.36
CA ILE A 61 21.43 11.52 -8.06
C ILE A 61 22.27 11.63 -9.35
N THR A 62 22.38 12.83 -9.93
CA THR A 62 23.06 13.06 -11.22
C THR A 62 24.58 12.94 -11.11
N SER A 63 25.11 13.08 -9.90
CA SER A 63 26.54 12.94 -9.62
C SER A 63 26.94 11.50 -9.26
N MET A 64 25.99 10.56 -9.21
CA MET A 64 26.23 9.17 -8.88
C MET A 64 26.73 8.37 -10.08
N ALA A 65 27.58 7.38 -9.83
CA ALA A 65 27.94 6.40 -10.86
C ALA A 65 26.70 5.56 -11.24
N ALA A 66 26.59 5.21 -12.53
CA ALA A 66 25.40 4.52 -13.05
C ALA A 66 25.07 3.21 -12.32
N HIS A 67 26.10 2.46 -11.89
CA HIS A 67 25.90 1.22 -11.13
C HIS A 67 25.30 1.49 -9.74
N ASP A 68 25.82 2.49 -9.02
CA ASP A 68 25.34 2.84 -7.69
C ASP A 68 23.93 3.41 -7.74
N LEU A 69 23.64 4.24 -8.76
CA LEU A 69 22.30 4.75 -9.01
C LEU A 69 21.31 3.61 -9.28
N GLN A 70 21.69 2.62 -10.09
CA GLN A 70 20.82 1.47 -10.37
C GLN A 70 20.52 0.68 -9.09
N ASN A 71 21.52 0.45 -8.25
CA ASN A 71 21.34 -0.26 -6.98
C ASN A 71 20.42 0.54 -6.03
N LEU A 72 20.61 1.86 -5.95
CA LEU A 72 19.78 2.75 -5.15
C LEU A 72 18.33 2.75 -5.60
N VAL A 73 18.08 2.96 -6.90
CA VAL A 73 16.74 2.96 -7.49
C VAL A 73 16.04 1.63 -7.24
N ASN A 74 16.73 0.51 -7.45
CA ASN A 74 16.18 -0.81 -7.17
C ASN A 74 15.80 -0.95 -5.69
N ALA A 75 16.69 -0.58 -4.77
CA ALA A 75 16.44 -0.68 -3.34
C ALA A 75 15.21 0.15 -2.93
N VAL A 76 15.08 1.37 -3.44
CA VAL A 76 13.98 2.27 -3.08
C VAL A 76 12.65 1.79 -3.67
N ILE A 77 12.65 1.28 -4.92
CA ILE A 77 11.46 0.68 -5.52
C ILE A 77 11.01 -0.54 -4.71
N PHE A 78 11.91 -1.47 -4.42
CA PHE A 78 11.55 -2.66 -3.65
C PHE A 78 11.09 -2.30 -2.23
N GLY A 79 11.75 -1.35 -1.57
CA GLY A 79 11.33 -0.84 -0.27
C GLY A 79 9.90 -0.31 -0.29
N ALA A 80 9.53 0.47 -1.31
CA ALA A 80 8.18 1.03 -1.41
C ALA A 80 7.12 -0.05 -1.66
N PHE A 81 7.45 -1.07 -2.47
CA PHE A 81 6.56 -2.23 -2.66
C PHE A 81 6.42 -3.07 -1.39
N VAL A 82 7.49 -3.27 -0.62
CA VAL A 82 7.45 -3.99 0.65
C VAL A 82 6.60 -3.22 1.66
N ASP A 83 6.83 -1.92 1.82
CA ASP A 83 6.04 -1.07 2.72
C ASP A 83 4.55 -1.10 2.33
N TRP A 84 4.23 -0.96 1.03
CA TRP A 84 2.86 -1.11 0.56
C TRP A 84 2.28 -2.49 0.90
N PHE A 85 3.00 -3.57 0.54
CA PHE A 85 2.52 -4.94 0.72
C PHE A 85 2.25 -5.28 2.20
N GLU A 86 3.15 -4.88 3.10
CA GLU A 86 3.00 -5.09 4.54
C GLU A 86 1.75 -4.38 5.10
N ASN A 87 1.38 -3.25 4.50
CA ASN A 87 0.21 -2.47 4.90
C ASN A 87 -1.10 -2.93 4.25
N VAL A 88 -1.05 -3.65 3.13
CA VAL A 88 -2.26 -4.12 2.42
C VAL A 88 -2.55 -5.61 2.54
N LYS A 89 -1.55 -6.42 2.95
CA LYS A 89 -1.72 -7.87 3.08
C LYS A 89 -2.88 -8.20 4.02
N PRO A 90 -3.67 -9.25 3.73
CA PRO A 90 -4.69 -9.71 4.65
C PRO A 90 -4.08 -10.00 6.02
N PRO A 91 -4.78 -9.71 7.13
CA PRO A 91 -4.34 -10.16 8.44
C PRO A 91 -4.19 -11.69 8.42
N ALA A 92 -3.17 -12.21 9.10
CA ALA A 92 -2.96 -13.64 9.21
C ALA A 92 -4.24 -14.28 9.78
N ALA A 93 -4.72 -15.36 9.15
CA ALA A 93 -5.85 -16.11 9.67
C ALA A 93 -5.48 -16.63 11.07
N ALA A 94 -6.25 -16.21 12.08
CA ALA A 94 -6.16 -16.71 13.46
C ALA A 94 -6.82 -18.08 13.59
#